data_AF-A0A843GYM8-F1
#
_entry.id   AF-A0A843GYM8-F1
#
_cell.length_a   1.000
_cell.length_b   1.000
_cell.length_c   1.000
_cell.angle_alpha   90.00
_cell.angle_beta   90.00
_cell.angle_gamma   90.00
#
_symmetry.space_group_name_H-M   'P 1'
#
loop_
_entity.id
_entity.type
_entity.pdbx_description
1 polymer ?
#
loop_
_entity_poly.entity_id
_entity_poly.type
_entity_poly.pdbx_seq_one_letter_code
_entity_poly.pdbx_strand_id
1 'polypeptide(L)' 'MAEQLYKKILLPTDGSRYADKSEKHALAIAAASGAEIIALSV' A
#
# COMPACT_ATOMS: atom_id res chain seq x y z
N MET A 1 -4.01 -23.15 2.91
CA MET A 1 -4.08 -21.74 2.44
C MET A 1 -3.31 -20.92 3.45
N ALA A 2 -2.24 -20.23 3.04
CA ALA A 2 -1.50 -19.38 3.97
C ALA A 2 -2.41 -18.22 4.39
N GLU A 3 -2.42 -17.91 5.68
CA GLU A 3 -3.23 -16.82 6.21
C GLU A 3 -2.63 -15.48 5.77
N GLN A 4 -3.47 -14.64 5.17
CA GLN A 4 -3.05 -13.38 4.57
C GLN A 4 -3.15 -12.25 5.59
N LEU A 5 -2.02 -11.65 5.96
CA LEU A 5 -1.95 -10.56 6.97
C LEU A 5 -2.91 -9.40 6.65
N TYR A 6 -2.92 -8.97 5.39
CA TYR A 6 -3.80 -7.95 4.86
C TYR A 6 -4.29 -8.38 3.46
N LYS A 7 -5.56 -8.06 3.15
CA LYS A 7 -6.14 -8.32 1.82
C LYS A 7 -6.08 -7.10 0.90
N LYS A 8 -6.32 -5.92 1.47
CA LYS A 8 -6.32 -4.63 0.76
C LYS A 8 -5.64 -3.56 1.61
N ILE A 9 -4.90 -2.68 0.97
CA ILE A 9 -4.22 -1.52 1.59
C ILE A 9 -4.69 -0.27 0.85
N LEU A 10 -5.30 0.68 1.58
CA LEU A 10 -5.63 1.99 1.04
C LEU A 10 -4.43 2.92 1.22
N LEU A 11 -3.87 3.42 0.11
CA LEU A 11 -2.76 4.34 0.08
C LEU A 11 -3.24 5.73 -0.38
N PRO A 12 -3.38 6.71 0.52
CA PRO A 12 -3.63 8.09 0.13
C PRO A 12 -2.38 8.68 -0.54
N THR A 13 -2.58 9.44 -1.62
CA THR A 13 -1.52 10.18 -2.29
C THR A 13 -1.99 11.57 -2.71
N ASP A 14 -1.21 12.57 -2.35
CA ASP A 14 -1.33 13.97 -2.79
C ASP A 14 -0.26 14.32 -3.84
N GLY A 15 0.49 13.34 -4.34
CA GLY A 15 1.60 13.54 -5.27
C GLY A 15 2.84 14.20 -4.67
N SER A 16 2.89 14.40 -3.35
CA SER A 16 4.05 14.99 -2.68
C SER A 16 5.19 13.98 -2.55
N ARG A 17 6.42 14.48 -2.39
CA ARG A 17 7.60 13.66 -2.04
C ARG A 17 7.44 12.83 -0.76
N TYR A 18 6.46 13.17 0.08
CA TYR A 18 6.15 12.42 1.29
C TYR A 18 5.20 11.26 0.98
N ALA A 19 4.25 11.45 0.07
CA ALA A 19 3.44 10.36 -0.48
C ALA A 19 4.31 9.30 -1.17
N ASP A 20 5.36 9.69 -1.90
CA ASP A 20 6.32 8.75 -2.50
C ASP A 20 7.02 7.86 -1.46
N LYS A 21 7.26 8.38 -0.25
CA LYS A 21 7.85 7.58 0.84
C LYS A 21 6.83 6.59 1.40
N SER A 22 5.59 7.03 1.60
CA SER A 22 4.48 6.17 2.02
C SER A 22 4.23 5.03 1.02
N GLU A 23 4.33 5.32 -0.29
CA GLU A 23 4.20 4.33 -1.36
C GLU A 23 5.21 3.20 -1.21
N LYS A 24 6.49 3.52 -0.99
CA LYS A 24 7.55 2.51 -0.82
C LYS A 24 7.25 1.55 0.35
N HIS A 25 6.72 2.07 1.44
CA HIS A 25 6.33 1.25 2.58
C HIS A 25 5.07 0.42 2.30
N ALA A 26 4.06 0.99 1.64
CA ALA A 26 2.85 0.27 1.26
C ALA A 26 3.15 -0.89 0.31
N LEU A 27 4.05 -0.69 -0.67
CA LEU A 27 4.52 -1.74 -1.58
C LEU A 27 5.22 -2.88 -0.84
N ALA A 28 6.07 -2.57 0.14
CA ALA A 28 6.76 -3.61 0.93
C ALA A 28 5.76 -4.46 1.74
N ILE A 29 4.76 -3.83 2.36
CA ILE A 29 3.71 -4.54 3.11
C ILE A 29 2.84 -5.37 2.16
N ALA A 30 2.46 -4.82 1.02
CA ALA A 30 1.67 -5.51 0.01
C ALA A 30 2.40 -6.75 -0.53
N ALA A 31 3.70 -6.64 -0.82
CA ALA A 31 4.52 -7.77 -1.26
C ALA A 31 4.61 -8.87 -0.20
N ALA A 32 4.81 -8.51 1.07
CA ALA A 32 4.91 -9.48 2.17
C ALA A 32 3.56 -10.17 2.48
N SER A 33 2.44 -9.49 2.21
CA SER A 33 1.10 -9.99 2.51
C SER A 33 0.34 -10.50 1.29
N GLY A 34 0.82 -10.28 0.07
CA GLY A 34 0.04 -10.50 -1.16
C GLY A 34 -1.17 -9.57 -1.31
N ALA A 35 -1.19 -8.43 -0.60
CA ALA A 35 -2.33 -7.52 -0.60
C ALA A 35 -2.44 -6.69 -1.88
N GLU A 36 -3.67 -6.33 -2.24
CA GLU A 36 -3.97 -5.34 -3.28
C GLU A 36 -3.79 -3.92 -2.71
N ILE A 37 -3.16 -3.01 -3.46
CA ILE A 37 -3.10 -1.59 -3.10
C ILE A 37 -4.17 -0.82 -3.86
N ILE A 38 -4.92 0.01 -3.14
CA ILE A 38 -5.86 0.98 -3.69
C ILE A 38 -5.27 2.37 -3.47
N ALA A 39 -4.79 3.01 -4.53
CA ALA A 39 -4.31 4.39 -4.47
C ALA A 39 -5.52 5.34 -4.52
N LEU A 40 -5.58 6.29 -3.57
CA LEU A 40 -6.62 7.31 -3.50
C LEU A 40 -5.99 8.69 -3.55
N SER A 41 -6.39 9.50 -4.51
CA SER A 41 -6.02 10.91 -4.60
C SER A 41 -7.29 11.77 -4.50
N VAL A 42 -7.17 12.95 -3.90
CA VAL A 42 -8.26 13.92 -3.66
C VAL A 42 -7.86 15.27 -4.24
#